data_AF-A0A6N8H074-F1
#
_entry.id   AF-A0A6N8H074-F1
#
_cell.length_a   1.000
_cell.length_b   1.000
_cell.length_c   1.000
_cell.angle_alpha   90.00
_cell.angle_beta   90.00
_cell.angle_gamma   90.00
#
_symmetry.space_group_name_H-M   'P 1'
#
loop_
_entity.id
_entity.type
_entity.pdbx_description
1 polymer ?
#
loop_
_entity_poly.entity_id
_entity_poly.type
_entity_poly.pdbx_seq_one_letter_code
_entity_poly.pdbx_strand_id
1 'polypeptide(L)'
;MQLSTAPRRALWLLAVPVVMLAAATAAFILHRRLVLGLDTRRPCAERVLAIFAAIYAQLVRRGLPAGTSSDEQAFPQFLLKEVHELSGREIEAMVSLAQRAAFAADTLTEEDVAAMRGWYNRIKNNKKT
;
A
#
# COMPACT_ATOMS: atom_id res chain seq x y z
N MET A 1 2.90 -40.66 24.09
CA MET A 1 2.34 -40.43 22.75
C MET A 1 1.08 -39.58 22.87
N GLN A 2 1.00 -38.53 22.03
CA GLN A 2 -0.20 -37.80 21.57
C GLN A 2 -1.14 -37.10 22.56
N LEU A 3 -1.29 -35.77 22.38
CA LEU A 3 -2.50 -34.93 22.42
C LEU A 3 -1.98 -33.47 22.53
N SER A 4 -2.26 -32.49 21.68
CA SER A 4 -3.22 -32.36 20.59
C SER A 4 -2.73 -31.20 19.70
N THR A 5 -2.63 -31.46 18.40
CA THR A 5 -2.29 -30.52 17.32
C THR A 5 -3.44 -29.54 17.05
N ALA A 6 -3.92 -28.83 18.08
CA ALA A 6 -5.13 -28.03 18.02
C ALA A 6 -4.98 -26.50 17.77
N PRO A 7 -3.85 -25.79 18.03
CA PRO A 7 -3.90 -24.33 17.96
C PRO A 7 -3.78 -23.78 16.53
N ARG A 8 -3.15 -24.51 15.61
CA ARG A 8 -2.91 -24.03 14.23
C ARG A 8 -4.17 -24.03 13.37
N ARG A 9 -5.03 -25.03 13.53
CA ARG A 9 -6.28 -25.13 12.75
C ARG A 9 -7.27 -24.03 13.13
N ALA A 10 -7.39 -23.73 14.43
CA ALA A 10 -8.23 -22.63 14.92
C ALA A 10 -7.73 -21.26 14.42
N LEU A 11 -6.40 -21.06 14.38
CA LEU A 11 -5.79 -19.84 13.86
C LEU A 11 -6.05 -19.66 12.35
N TRP A 12 -5.95 -20.74 11.57
CA TRP A 12 -6.27 -20.74 10.14
C TRP A 12 -7.75 -20.47 9.87
N LEU A 13 -8.64 -21.02 10.69
CA LEU A 13 -10.09 -20.81 10.58
C LEU A 13 -10.51 -19.36 10.82
N LEU A 14 -9.71 -18.56 11.55
CA LEU A 14 -9.94 -17.11 11.73
C LEU A 14 -9.15 -16.26 10.74
N ALA A 15 -7.93 -16.66 10.38
CA ALA A 15 -7.10 -15.91 9.43
C ALA A 15 -7.69 -15.91 8.01
N VAL A 16 -8.22 -17.06 7.56
CA VAL A 16 -8.82 -17.19 6.22
C VAL A 16 -10.00 -16.24 6.03
N PRO A 17 -11.03 -16.20 6.90
CA PRO A 17 -12.15 -15.27 6.72
C PRO A 17 -11.74 -13.81 6.84
N VAL A 18 -10.74 -13.46 7.65
CA VAL A 18 -10.24 -12.07 7.75
C VAL A 18 -9.54 -11.66 6.44
N VAL A 19 -8.67 -12.50 5.90
CA VAL A 19 -7.99 -12.24 4.61
C VAL A 19 -8.99 -12.22 3.46
N MET A 20 -9.98 -13.12 3.49
CA MET A 20 -11.02 -13.21 2.45
C MET A 20 -11.97 -11.99 2.52
N LEU A 21 -12.28 -11.49 3.71
CA LEU A 21 -13.05 -10.26 3.91
C LEU A 21 -12.27 -9.03 3.44
N ALA A 22 -10.95 -8.96 3.69
CA ALA A 22 -10.08 -7.90 3.20
C ALA A 22 -9.96 -7.92 1.66
N ALA A 23 -9.81 -9.10 1.07
CA ALA A 23 -9.80 -9.28 -0.38
C ALA A 23 -11.15 -8.93 -1.01
N ALA A 24 -12.26 -9.33 -0.38
CA ALA A 24 -13.61 -9.02 -0.84
C ALA A 24 -13.93 -7.53 -0.74
N THR A 25 -13.49 -6.84 0.32
CA THR A 25 -13.63 -5.39 0.42
C THR A 25 -12.77 -4.68 -0.62
N ALA A 26 -11.51 -5.09 -0.83
CA ALA A 26 -10.67 -4.54 -1.89
C ALA A 26 -11.28 -4.75 -3.29
N ALA A 27 -11.78 -5.96 -3.57
CA ALA A 27 -12.43 -6.30 -4.83
C ALA A 27 -13.76 -5.55 -5.00
N PHE A 28 -14.54 -5.36 -3.94
CA PHE A 28 -15.78 -4.59 -3.98
C PHE A 28 -15.53 -3.11 -4.22
N ILE A 29 -14.50 -2.54 -3.59
CA ILE A 29 -14.05 -1.16 -3.85
C ILE A 29 -13.60 -1.02 -5.31
N LEU A 30 -12.84 -1.98 -5.82
CA LEU A 30 -12.37 -1.98 -7.20
C LEU A 30 -13.52 -2.16 -8.21
N HIS A 31 -14.45 -3.07 -7.93
CA HIS A 31 -15.63 -3.32 -8.75
C HIS A 31 -16.58 -2.13 -8.76
N ARG A 32 -16.79 -1.46 -7.61
CA ARG A 32 -17.56 -0.22 -7.53
C ARG A 32 -16.88 0.90 -8.32
N ARG A 33 -15.55 1.01 -8.26
CA ARG A 33 -14.77 1.99 -9.04
C ARG A 33 -14.92 1.77 -10.55
N LEU A 34 -14.84 0.54 -11.02
CA LEU A 34 -15.01 0.17 -12.43
C LEU A 34 -16.44 0.37 -12.93
N VAL A 35 -17.46 -0.01 -12.14
CA VAL A 35 -18.87 0.07 -12.54
C VAL A 35 -19.43 1.50 -12.50
N LEU A 36 -18.89 2.38 -11.65
CA LEU A 36 -19.35 3.78 -11.55
C LEU A 36 -18.84 4.70 -12.67
N GLY A 37 -18.09 4.21 -13.66
CA GLY A 37 -17.74 4.98 -14.86
C GLY A 37 -16.96 6.28 -14.56
N LEU A 38 -16.06 6.24 -13.58
CA LEU A 38 -15.17 7.35 -13.22
C LEU A 38 -13.93 7.48 -14.13
N ASP A 39 -13.88 6.73 -15.24
CA ASP A 39 -12.75 6.66 -16.17
C ASP A 39 -12.43 7.99 -16.88
N THR A 40 -13.33 8.97 -16.86
CA THR A 40 -13.08 10.25 -17.56
C THR A 40 -12.54 11.37 -16.67
N ARG A 41 -12.47 11.22 -15.33
CA ARG A 41 -12.24 12.38 -14.42
C ARG A 41 -11.15 12.25 -13.35
N ARG A 42 -10.51 11.10 -13.11
CA ARG A 42 -9.49 10.99 -12.04
C ARG A 42 -8.17 10.32 -12.45
N PRO A 43 -7.55 10.72 -13.58
CA PRO A 43 -6.29 10.14 -14.00
C PRO A 43 -5.17 10.37 -12.97
N CYS A 44 -5.17 11.48 -12.22
CA CYS A 44 -4.11 11.79 -11.25
C CYS A 44 -4.13 10.89 -10.02
N ALA A 45 -5.28 10.77 -9.35
CA ALA A 45 -5.40 9.97 -8.14
C ALA A 45 -5.15 8.48 -8.41
N GLU A 46 -5.64 7.97 -9.53
CA GLU A 46 -5.38 6.58 -9.92
C GLU A 46 -3.89 6.35 -10.23
N ARG A 47 -3.23 7.28 -10.92
CA ARG A 47 -1.78 7.21 -11.14
C ARG A 47 -1.00 7.26 -9.82
N VAL A 48 -1.37 8.11 -8.88
CA VAL A 48 -0.73 8.17 -7.55
C VAL A 48 -0.90 6.84 -6.82
N LEU A 49 -2.09 6.26 -6.81
CA LEU A 49 -2.35 4.97 -6.17
C LEU A 49 -1.62 3.82 -6.86
N ALA A 50 -1.56 3.81 -8.19
CA ALA A 50 -0.81 2.80 -8.95
C ALA A 50 0.69 2.87 -8.63
N ILE A 51 1.25 4.08 -8.53
CA ILE A 51 2.65 4.28 -8.12
C ILE A 51 2.85 3.82 -6.67
N PHE A 52 1.92 4.13 -5.76
CA PHE A 52 1.99 3.69 -4.37
C PHE A 52 1.92 2.16 -4.24
N ALA A 53 1.03 1.52 -4.99
CA ALA A 53 0.93 0.06 -5.03
C ALA A 53 2.22 -0.58 -5.56
N ALA A 54 2.87 0.03 -6.56
CA ALA A 54 4.17 -0.42 -7.04
C ALA A 54 5.27 -0.28 -5.98
N ILE A 55 5.27 0.82 -5.21
CA ILE A 55 6.17 1.01 -4.05
C ILE A 55 5.91 -0.10 -3.02
N TYR A 56 4.65 -0.32 -2.65
CA TYR A 56 4.27 -1.34 -1.68
C TYR A 56 4.72 -2.74 -2.12
N ALA A 57 4.45 -3.12 -3.37
CA ALA A 57 4.89 -4.40 -3.93
C ALA A 57 6.42 -4.54 -3.90
N GLN A 58 7.16 -3.47 -4.14
CA GLN A 58 8.61 -3.48 -4.05
C GLN A 58 9.09 -3.67 -2.60
N LEU A 59 8.44 -3.03 -1.63
CA LEU A 59 8.76 -3.19 -0.21
C LEU A 59 8.47 -4.61 0.27
N VAL A 60 7.34 -5.21 -0.14
CA VAL A 60 7.01 -6.61 0.15
C VAL A 60 8.10 -7.54 -0.41
N ARG A 61 8.59 -7.29 -1.62
CA ARG A 61 9.73 -8.04 -2.19
C ARG A 61 11.04 -7.85 -1.43
N ARG A 62 11.22 -6.74 -0.72
CA ARG A 62 12.39 -6.46 0.14
C ARG A 62 12.24 -6.99 1.57
N GLY A 63 11.09 -7.59 1.92
CA GLY A 63 10.86 -8.21 3.23
C GLY A 63 9.84 -7.49 4.12
N LEU A 64 9.09 -6.52 3.60
CA LEU A 64 7.93 -5.99 4.32
C LEU A 64 6.87 -7.11 4.45
N PRO A 65 6.31 -7.34 5.65
CA PRO A 65 5.24 -8.32 5.82
C PRO A 65 4.04 -7.99 4.92
N ALA A 66 3.61 -8.94 4.11
CA ALA A 66 2.44 -8.76 3.27
C ALA A 66 1.20 -8.57 4.17
N GLY A 67 0.46 -7.48 3.97
CA GLY A 67 -0.69 -7.12 4.80
C GLY A 67 -0.41 -6.10 5.89
N THR A 68 0.83 -5.62 6.04
CA THR A 68 1.11 -4.41 6.84
C THR A 68 0.37 -3.22 6.25
N SER A 69 -0.43 -2.54 7.09
CA SER A 69 -1.19 -1.36 6.67
C SER A 69 -0.25 -0.16 6.49
N SER A 70 -0.57 0.73 5.55
CA SER A 70 0.16 1.99 5.37
C SER A 70 0.06 2.93 6.58
N ASP A 71 -0.98 2.75 7.41
CA ASP A 71 -1.20 3.51 8.65
C ASP A 71 -0.44 2.94 9.86
N GLU A 72 0.11 1.73 9.72
CA GLU A 72 0.81 1.04 10.79
C GLU A 72 2.26 1.54 10.85
N GLN A 73 2.77 1.87 12.04
CA GLN A 73 4.14 2.42 12.20
C GLN A 73 5.25 1.51 11.63
N ALA A 74 4.97 0.22 11.49
CA ALA A 74 5.84 -0.73 10.82
C ALA A 74 6.14 -0.36 9.35
N PHE A 75 5.20 0.26 8.64
CA PHE A 75 5.37 0.68 7.26
C PHE A 75 6.39 1.82 7.07
N PRO A 76 6.23 3.00 7.71
CA PRO A 76 7.21 4.08 7.60
C PRO A 76 8.55 3.73 8.24
N GLN A 77 8.58 2.92 9.31
CA GLN A 77 9.83 2.45 9.91
C GLN A 77 10.61 1.52 8.97
N PHE A 78 9.92 0.63 8.25
CA PHE A 78 10.57 -0.25 7.28
C PHE A 78 11.12 0.56 6.09
N LEU A 79 10.39 1.56 5.62
CA LEU A 79 10.86 2.49 4.58
C LEU A 79 12.09 3.28 5.04
N LEU A 80 12.10 3.83 6.26
CA LEU A 80 13.26 4.51 6.83
C LEU A 80 14.48 3.59 6.94
N LYS A 81 14.26 2.32 7.28
CA LYS A 81 15.32 1.33 7.40
C LYS A 81 15.87 0.88 6.05
N GLU A 82 15.01 0.66 5.06
CA GLU A 82 15.37 0.12 3.75
C GLU A 82 15.75 1.19 2.72
N VAL A 83 15.30 2.44 2.90
CA VAL A 83 15.52 3.54 1.97
C VAL A 83 16.10 4.72 2.74
N HIS A 84 17.41 4.64 2.98
CA HIS A 84 18.14 5.66 3.74
C HIS A 84 18.13 7.04 3.07
N GLU A 85 17.85 7.09 1.77
CA GLU A 85 17.74 8.34 1.02
C GLU A 85 16.45 9.11 1.31
N LEU A 86 15.40 8.49 1.88
CA LEU A 86 14.16 9.17 2.20
C LEU A 86 14.12 9.61 3.66
N SER A 87 13.82 10.88 3.88
CA SER A 87 13.54 11.41 5.22
C SER A 87 12.18 10.94 5.73
N GLY A 88 12.03 10.88 7.06
CA GLY A 88 10.74 10.52 7.69
C GLY A 88 9.58 11.41 7.24
N ARG A 89 9.85 12.72 7.04
CA ARG A 89 8.86 13.67 6.51
C ARG A 89 8.43 13.35 5.09
N GLU A 90 9.35 12.92 4.23
CA GLU A 90 9.01 12.52 2.86
C GLU A 90 8.14 11.26 2.83
N ILE A 91 8.41 10.32 3.74
CA ILE A 91 7.61 9.09 3.87
C ILE A 91 6.19 9.42 4.37
N GLU A 92 6.08 10.28 5.39
CA GLU A 92 4.77 10.76 5.87
C GLU A 92 4.00 11.51 4.78
N ALA A 93 4.68 12.37 4.01
CA ALA A 93 4.09 13.08 2.88
C ALA A 93 3.60 12.11 1.79
N MET A 94 4.39 11.08 1.49
CA MET A 94 4.03 10.03 0.53
C MET A 94 2.79 9.24 0.96
N VAL A 95 2.72 8.82 2.23
CA VAL A 95 1.55 8.11 2.78
C VAL A 95 0.33 9.02 2.80
N SER A 96 0.49 10.27 3.24
CA SER A 96 -0.58 11.27 3.25
C SER A 96 -1.12 11.54 1.84
N LEU A 97 -0.25 11.57 0.84
CA LEU A 97 -0.64 11.74 -0.56
C LEU A 97 -1.43 10.52 -1.06
N ALA A 98 -0.98 9.30 -0.74
CA ALA A 98 -1.69 8.07 -1.10
C ALA A 98 -3.07 8.01 -0.44
N GLN A 99 -3.18 8.39 0.83
CA GLN A 99 -4.47 8.49 1.53
C GLN A 99 -5.37 9.54 0.90
N ARG A 100 -4.85 10.73 0.58
CA ARG A 100 -5.60 11.77 -0.15
C ARG A 100 -6.06 11.26 -1.52
N ALA A 101 -5.24 10.48 -2.23
CA ALA A 101 -5.63 9.85 -3.48
C ALA A 101 -6.71 8.77 -3.28
N ALA A 102 -6.71 8.06 -2.16
CA ALA A 102 -7.71 7.05 -1.83
C ALA A 102 -9.06 7.66 -1.44
N PHE A 103 -9.06 8.77 -0.71
CA PHE A 103 -10.26 9.35 -0.08
C PHE A 103 -10.74 10.68 -0.67
N ALA A 104 -9.85 11.50 -1.26
CA ALA A 104 -10.11 12.88 -1.67
C ALA A 104 -9.57 13.19 -3.08
N ALA A 105 -9.87 12.32 -4.04
CA ALA A 105 -9.25 12.33 -5.37
C ALA A 105 -9.61 13.52 -6.29
N ASP A 106 -10.56 14.38 -5.91
CA ASP A 106 -10.86 15.61 -6.65
C ASP A 106 -9.87 16.75 -6.36
N THR A 107 -8.95 16.58 -5.41
CA THR A 107 -7.97 17.59 -4.99
C THR A 107 -6.54 17.31 -5.45
N LEU A 108 -6.31 16.23 -6.22
CA LEU A 108 -4.97 15.85 -6.67
C LEU A 108 -4.60 16.47 -8.01
N THR A 109 -3.39 17.00 -8.06
CA THR A 109 -2.80 17.63 -9.25
C THR A 109 -1.80 16.71 -9.95
N GLU A 110 -1.34 17.10 -11.14
CA GLU A 110 -0.21 16.41 -11.81
C GLU A 110 1.10 16.54 -11.02
N GLU A 111 1.24 17.60 -10.21
CA GLU A 111 2.41 17.79 -9.34
C GLU A 111 2.48 16.72 -8.26
N ASP A 112 1.33 16.35 -7.68
CA ASP A 112 1.21 15.24 -6.73
C ASP A 112 1.64 13.92 -7.38
N VAL A 113 1.23 13.68 -8.62
CA VAL A 113 1.64 12.49 -9.40
C VAL A 113 3.15 12.49 -9.64
N ALA A 114 3.72 13.64 -9.98
CA ALA A 114 5.14 13.80 -10.21
C ALA A 114 5.95 13.60 -8.92
N ALA A 115 5.50 14.14 -7.78
CA ALA A 115 6.11 13.93 -6.47
C ALA A 115 6.11 12.43 -6.10
N MET A 116 4.97 11.77 -6.27
CA MET A 116 4.82 10.33 -6.03
C MET A 116 5.79 9.49 -6.88
N ARG A 117 5.90 9.84 -8.17
CA ARG A 117 6.83 9.21 -9.10
C ARG A 117 8.30 9.48 -8.73
N GLY A 118 8.60 10.68 -8.23
CA GLY A 118 9.92 11.05 -7.73
C GLY A 118 10.37 10.16 -6.58
N TRP A 119 9.51 9.95 -5.58
CA TRP A 119 9.78 9.03 -4.48
C TRP A 119 9.94 7.59 -4.97
N TYR A 120 9.06 7.11 -5.86
CA TYR A 120 9.19 5.78 -6.44
C TYR A 120 10.54 5.54 -7.12
N ASN A 121 11.01 6.50 -7.93
CA ASN A 121 12.30 6.38 -8.61
C ASN A 121 13.48 6.35 -7.62
N ARG A 122 13.44 7.14 -6.55
CA ARG A 122 14.45 7.09 -5.48
C ARG A 122 14.44 5.74 -4.77
N ILE A 123 13.27 5.24 -4.38
CA ILE A 123 13.12 3.91 -3.73
C ILE A 123 13.61 2.78 -4.66
N LYS A 124 13.31 2.87 -5.95
CA LYS A 124 13.76 1.92 -6.98
C LYS A 124 15.26 1.93 -7.17
N ASN A 125 15.86 3.12 -7.23
CA ASN A 125 17.28 3.30 -7.50
C ASN A 125 18.15 3.16 -6.25
N ASN A 126 17.55 3.18 -5.06
CA ASN A 126 18.20 2.83 -3.81
C ASN A 126 18.57 1.34 -3.82
N LYS A 127 19.73 1.04 -4.40
CA LYS A 127 20.43 -0.23 -4.26
C LYS A 127 21.18 -0.14 -2.93
N LYS A 128 20.91 -1.06 -2.01
CA LYS A 128 21.78 -1.31 -0.86
C LYS A 128 23.19 -1.51 -1.40
N THR A 129 24.05 -0.52 -1.22
CA THR A 129 25.49 -0.61 -1.46
C THR A 129 26.11 -1.54 -0.42
#